data_AF-A0A9X1GFB6-F1
#
_entry.id   AF-A0A9X1GFB6-F1
#
_cell.length_a   1.000
_cell.length_b   1.000
_cell.length_c   1.000
_cell.angle_alpha   90.00
_cell.angle_beta   90.00
_cell.angle_gamma   90.00
#
_symmetry.space_group_name_H-M   'P 1'
#
loop_
_entity.id
_entity.type
_entity.pdbx_description
1 polymer ?
#
loop_
_entity_poly.entity_id
_entity_poly.type
_entity_poly.pdbx_seq_one_letter_code
_entity_poly.pdbx_strand_id
1 'polypeptide(L)'
;PIKNGKVEISQVVNAFAGTNLSEWKDLETDARSIMNLYGNRPGASFSEKATTNKILSVSGLKTAGQINSAIAFANEVKKEYGEAAISTTGHSLGGFLALYVAAEKQWKNVGFNGLDPYDLLSPEAKQCVDENPSL
;
A
#
# COMPACT_ATOMS: atom_id res chain seq x y z
N PRO A 1 26.11 2.66 1.14
CA PRO A 1 27.40 2.08 0.71
C PRO A 1 28.21 3.13 -0.07
N ILE A 2 29.54 3.11 0.06
CA ILE A 2 30.44 4.03 -0.68
C ILE A 2 31.17 3.20 -1.73
N LYS A 3 31.14 3.66 -2.99
CA LYS A 3 31.87 3.04 -4.10
C LYS A 3 32.79 4.09 -4.70
N ASN A 4 34.09 3.80 -4.72
CA ASN A 4 35.12 4.73 -5.22
C ASN A 4 35.07 6.14 -4.59
N GLY A 5 34.76 6.22 -3.29
CA GLY A 5 34.73 7.49 -2.56
C GLY A 5 33.49 8.37 -2.82
N LYS A 6 32.52 7.91 -3.63
CA LYS A 6 31.21 8.55 -3.80
C LYS A 6 30.11 7.68 -3.23
N VAL A 7 29.03 8.30 -2.73
CA VAL A 7 27.83 7.59 -2.29
C VAL A 7 27.26 6.83 -3.49
N GLU A 8 27.10 5.52 -3.35
CA GLU A 8 26.48 4.69 -4.38
C GLU A 8 24.95 4.85 -4.31
N ILE A 9 24.39 5.56 -5.28
CA ILE A 9 22.95 5.86 -5.41
C ILE A 9 22.25 5.03 -6.49
N SER A 10 22.91 3.98 -6.99
CA SER A 10 22.38 3.11 -8.05
C SER A 10 21.22 2.23 -7.59
N GLN A 11 21.00 2.09 -6.28
CA GLN A 11 19.93 1.33 -5.65
C GLN A 11 19.27 2.18 -4.57
N VAL A 12 17.95 2.29 -4.61
CA VAL A 12 17.16 2.99 -3.60
C VAL A 12 16.07 2.07 -3.09
N VAL A 13 15.90 2.03 -1.76
CA VAL A 13 14.85 1.24 -1.10
C VAL A 13 13.91 2.19 -0.37
N ASN A 14 12.66 2.23 -0.78
CA ASN A 14 11.60 2.96 -0.12
C ASN A 14 10.98 2.08 0.97
N ALA A 15 11.31 2.37 2.23
CA ALA A 15 10.76 1.67 3.38
C ALA A 15 9.53 2.41 3.92
N PHE A 16 8.37 1.74 3.90
CA PHE A 16 7.13 2.26 4.50
C PHE A 16 6.97 1.68 5.90
N ALA A 17 6.76 2.57 6.88
CA ALA A 17 6.57 2.18 8.27
C ALA A 17 5.19 1.54 8.47
N GLY A 18 5.15 0.49 9.28
CA GLY A 18 3.90 -0.04 9.85
C GLY A 18 3.36 0.86 10.96
N THR A 19 2.25 0.43 11.56
CA THR A 19 1.67 1.08 12.75
C THR A 19 1.82 0.17 13.98
N ASN A 20 1.33 0.63 15.14
CA ASN A 20 1.24 -0.20 16.33
C ASN A 20 0.23 -1.35 16.13
N LEU A 21 0.46 -2.50 16.78
CA LEU A 21 -0.39 -3.70 16.62
C LEU A 21 -1.89 -3.47 16.92
N SER A 22 -2.23 -2.52 17.78
CA SER A 22 -3.62 -2.13 18.05
C SER A 22 -4.25 -1.39 16.87
N GLU A 23 -3.54 -0.42 16.30
CA GLU A 23 -3.97 0.31 15.10
C GLU A 23 -3.99 -0.60 13.88
N TRP A 24 -3.12 -1.62 13.83
CA TRP A 24 -3.16 -2.65 12.80
C TRP A 24 -4.44 -3.49 12.87
N LYS A 25 -4.88 -3.90 14.07
CA LYS A 25 -6.14 -4.66 14.21
C LYS A 25 -7.35 -3.83 13.77
N ASP A 26 -7.36 -2.55 14.14
CA ASP A 26 -8.42 -1.63 13.72
C ASP A 26 -8.36 -1.41 12.21
N LEU A 27 -7.19 -1.16 11.63
CA LEU A 27 -7.01 -0.97 10.19
C LEU A 27 -7.27 -2.23 9.37
N GLU A 28 -6.89 -3.40 9.86
CA GLU A 28 -7.22 -4.68 9.22
C GLU A 28 -8.73 -4.90 9.23
N THR A 29 -9.40 -4.62 10.36
CA THR A 29 -10.85 -4.71 10.46
C THR A 29 -11.53 -3.69 9.54
N ASP A 30 -10.99 -2.48 9.44
CA ASP A 30 -11.49 -1.42 8.58
C ASP A 30 -11.25 -1.73 7.10
N ALA A 31 -10.05 -2.16 6.71
CA ALA A 31 -9.68 -2.57 5.34
C ALA A 31 -10.48 -3.80 4.89
N ARG A 32 -10.61 -4.82 5.75
CA ARG A 32 -11.52 -5.95 5.52
C ARG A 32 -12.96 -5.48 5.41
N SER A 33 -13.38 -4.46 6.16
CA SER A 33 -14.73 -3.89 6.02
C SER A 33 -14.91 -3.16 4.70
N ILE A 34 -13.90 -2.43 4.20
CA ILE A 34 -13.90 -1.83 2.85
C ILE A 34 -14.03 -2.92 1.79
N MET A 35 -13.17 -3.95 1.82
CA MET A 35 -13.23 -5.10 0.92
C MET A 35 -14.58 -5.84 1.00
N ASN A 36 -15.07 -6.14 2.20
CA ASN A 36 -16.34 -6.81 2.41
C ASN A 36 -17.58 -5.96 2.03
N LEU A 37 -17.44 -4.63 1.87
CA LEU A 37 -18.53 -3.73 1.45
C LEU A 37 -18.52 -3.41 -0.04
N TYR A 38 -17.36 -3.45 -0.71
CA TYR A 38 -17.36 -3.70 -2.16
C TYR A 38 -18.07 -5.04 -2.47
N GLY A 39 -18.03 -5.99 -1.53
CA GLY A 39 -18.87 -7.20 -1.47
C GLY A 39 -20.20 -7.06 -0.71
N ASN A 40 -20.88 -5.91 -0.77
CA ASN A 40 -22.28 -5.65 -0.38
C ASN A 40 -22.98 -6.75 0.48
N ARG A 41 -22.73 -6.77 1.79
CA ARG A 41 -23.22 -7.83 2.70
C ARG A 41 -24.77 -7.81 2.82
N PRO A 42 -25.50 -8.82 2.31
CA PRO A 42 -26.97 -8.81 2.36
C PRO A 42 -27.46 -9.07 3.80
N GLY A 43 -28.40 -8.27 4.29
CA GLY A 43 -29.08 -8.50 5.59
C GLY A 43 -28.67 -7.62 6.77
N ALA A 44 -27.70 -6.71 6.63
CA ALA A 44 -27.34 -5.78 7.72
C ALA A 44 -28.48 -4.78 8.03
N SER A 45 -28.75 -4.54 9.31
CA SER A 45 -29.75 -3.56 9.75
C SER A 45 -29.34 -2.13 9.37
N PHE A 46 -30.30 -1.20 9.35
CA PHE A 46 -30.05 0.20 8.98
C PHE A 46 -29.02 0.89 9.90
N SER A 47 -29.06 0.59 11.20
CA SER A 47 -28.10 1.11 12.19
C SER A 47 -26.68 0.57 11.94
N GLU A 48 -26.57 -0.72 11.65
CA GLU A 48 -25.29 -1.34 11.31
C GLU A 48 -24.75 -0.75 10.01
N LYS A 49 -25.58 -0.58 8.97
CA LYS A 49 -25.18 0.06 7.72
C LYS A 49 -24.73 1.50 7.90
N ALA A 50 -25.43 2.30 8.70
CA ALA A 50 -25.06 3.70 8.95
C ALA A 50 -23.73 3.81 9.73
N THR A 51 -23.55 2.98 10.75
CA THR A 51 -22.32 2.95 11.56
C THR A 51 -21.14 2.44 10.73
N THR A 52 -21.36 1.38 9.97
CA THR A 52 -20.38 0.81 9.05
C THR A 52 -19.99 1.81 7.96
N ASN A 53 -20.93 2.53 7.35
CA ASN A 53 -20.64 3.55 6.33
C ASN A 53 -19.84 4.73 6.88
N LYS A 54 -20.05 5.11 8.14
CA LYS A 54 -19.30 6.19 8.80
C LYS A 54 -17.87 5.76 9.14
N ILE A 55 -17.69 4.54 9.63
CA ILE A 55 -16.35 3.97 9.87
C ILE A 55 -15.61 3.80 8.55
N LEU A 56 -16.29 3.24 7.53
CA LEU A 56 -15.78 3.11 6.16
C LEU A 56 -15.31 4.44 5.58
N SER A 57 -16.09 5.51 5.73
CA SER A 57 -15.72 6.80 5.18
C SER A 57 -14.51 7.40 5.90
N VAL A 58 -14.39 7.24 7.21
CA VAL A 58 -13.24 7.76 7.96
C VAL A 58 -11.98 6.93 7.69
N SER A 59 -12.08 5.62 7.79
CA SER A 59 -10.93 4.72 7.62
C SER A 59 -10.51 4.58 6.15
N GLY A 60 -11.47 4.60 5.23
CA GLY A 60 -11.20 4.69 3.80
C GLY A 60 -10.54 6.00 3.41
N LEU A 61 -10.93 7.13 4.01
CA LEU A 61 -10.32 8.43 3.73
C LEU A 61 -8.92 8.56 4.35
N LYS A 62 -8.68 7.95 5.53
CA LYS A 62 -7.33 7.80 6.10
C LYS A 62 -6.44 6.92 5.21
N THR A 63 -6.93 5.76 4.80
CA THR A 63 -6.20 4.81 3.94
C THR A 63 -5.89 5.44 2.58
N ALA A 64 -6.87 6.09 1.95
CA ALA A 64 -6.68 6.82 0.71
C ALA A 64 -5.65 7.96 0.87
N GLY A 65 -5.68 8.68 2.00
CA GLY A 65 -4.66 9.68 2.33
C GLY A 65 -3.25 9.08 2.40
N GLN A 66 -3.09 7.95 3.08
CA GLN A 66 -1.82 7.25 3.21
C GLN A 66 -1.32 6.68 1.87
N ILE A 67 -2.21 6.13 1.04
CA ILE A 67 -1.90 5.67 -0.33
C ILE A 67 -1.42 6.85 -1.18
N ASN A 68 -2.17 7.95 -1.19
CA ASN A 68 -1.83 9.15 -1.96
C ASN A 68 -0.46 9.71 -1.54
N SER A 69 -0.20 9.79 -0.23
CA SER A 69 1.10 10.20 0.28
C SER A 69 2.22 9.23 -0.11
N ALA A 70 1.98 7.92 -0.07
CA ALA A 70 2.98 6.92 -0.45
C ALA A 70 3.35 7.01 -1.94
N ILE A 71 2.37 7.19 -2.83
CA ILE A 71 2.60 7.40 -4.26
C ILE A 71 3.31 8.72 -4.52
N ALA A 72 2.90 9.81 -3.86
CA ALA A 72 3.55 11.11 -3.99
C ALA A 72 5.03 11.05 -3.56
N PHE A 73 5.30 10.40 -2.42
CA PHE A 73 6.66 10.17 -1.94
C PHE A 73 7.48 9.36 -2.96
N ALA A 74 6.93 8.25 -3.47
CA ALA A 74 7.60 7.42 -4.47
C ALA A 74 7.93 8.20 -5.75
N ASN A 75 7.04 9.09 -6.19
CA ASN A 75 7.28 9.96 -7.35
C ASN A 75 8.43 10.94 -7.11
N GLU A 76 8.49 11.58 -5.94
CA GLU A 76 9.59 12.48 -5.59
C GLU A 76 10.92 11.75 -5.50
N VAL A 77 10.95 10.56 -4.90
CA VAL A 77 12.17 9.71 -4.91
C VAL A 77 12.58 9.36 -6.33
N LYS A 78 11.65 8.95 -7.20
CA LYS A 78 11.99 8.63 -8.60
C LYS A 78 12.52 9.84 -9.36
N LYS A 79 12.03 11.04 -9.05
CA LYS A 79 12.51 12.29 -9.66
C LYS A 79 13.93 12.63 -9.20
N GLU A 80 14.22 12.46 -7.92
CA GLU A 80 15.54 12.74 -7.34
C GLU A 80 16.60 11.68 -7.75
N TYR A 81 16.18 10.41 -7.84
CA TYR A 81 17.04 9.25 -8.09
C TYR A 81 16.71 8.57 -9.43
N GLY A 82 16.48 9.35 -10.49
CA GLY A 82 15.93 8.90 -11.78
C GLY A 82 16.55 7.65 -12.40
N GLU A 83 17.88 7.48 -12.27
CA GLU A 83 18.61 6.33 -12.82
C GLU A 83 18.74 5.14 -11.86
N ALA A 84 18.34 5.30 -10.59
CA ALA A 84 18.42 4.24 -9.61
C ALA A 84 17.39 3.14 -9.89
N ALA A 85 17.77 1.90 -9.60
CA ALA A 85 16.77 0.85 -9.42
C ALA A 85 16.09 1.07 -8.07
N ILE A 86 14.78 1.27 -8.08
CA ILE A 86 13.99 1.54 -6.88
C ILE A 86 13.21 0.28 -6.52
N SER A 87 13.19 -0.03 -5.24
CA SER A 87 12.39 -1.11 -4.66
C SER A 87 11.66 -0.62 -3.42
N THR A 88 10.63 -1.34 -3.00
CA THR A 88 9.86 -1.01 -1.80
C THR A 88 9.97 -2.12 -0.76
N THR A 89 9.80 -1.75 0.50
CA THR A 89 9.71 -2.71 1.60
C THR A 89 8.85 -2.15 2.74
N GLY A 90 8.32 -3.03 3.57
CA GLY A 90 7.58 -2.64 4.75
C GLY A 90 6.99 -3.84 5.48
N HIS A 91 6.53 -3.59 6.71
CA HIS A 91 5.83 -4.59 7.52
C HIS A 91 4.42 -4.09 7.84
N SER A 92 3.44 -5.00 7.91
CA SER A 92 2.07 -4.67 8.32
C SER A 92 1.47 -3.60 7.40
N LEU A 93 1.04 -2.43 7.89
CA LEU A 93 0.55 -1.34 7.02
C LEU A 93 1.62 -0.87 6.03
N GLY A 94 2.87 -0.83 6.49
CA GLY A 94 4.00 -0.54 5.62
C GLY A 94 4.12 -1.56 4.50
N GLY A 95 3.83 -2.83 4.77
CA GLY A 95 3.82 -3.90 3.76
C GLY A 95 2.73 -3.70 2.70
N PHE A 96 1.52 -3.30 3.13
CA PHE A 96 0.42 -2.95 2.21
C PHE A 96 0.80 -1.76 1.31
N LEU A 97 1.31 -0.67 1.88
CA LEU A 97 1.71 0.52 1.11
C LEU A 97 2.90 0.22 0.18
N ALA A 98 3.88 -0.57 0.65
CA ALA A 98 5.02 -0.99 -0.15
C ALA A 98 4.61 -1.80 -1.37
N LEU A 99 3.71 -2.77 -1.19
CA LEU A 99 3.20 -3.60 -2.28
C LEU A 99 2.32 -2.80 -3.24
N TYR A 100 1.45 -1.92 -2.73
CA TYR A 100 0.62 -1.03 -3.55
C TYR A 100 1.50 -0.15 -4.47
N VAL A 101 2.48 0.54 -3.89
CA VAL A 101 3.39 1.41 -4.64
C VAL A 101 4.23 0.61 -5.64
N ALA A 102 4.71 -0.58 -5.26
CA ALA A 102 5.48 -1.44 -6.16
C ALA A 102 4.66 -1.86 -7.38
N ALA A 103 3.42 -2.27 -7.21
CA ALA A 103 2.55 -2.64 -8.32
C ALA A 103 2.27 -1.44 -9.25
N GLU A 104 1.90 -0.28 -8.71
CA GLU A 104 1.62 0.94 -9.49
C GLU A 104 2.86 1.50 -10.21
N LYS A 105 4.06 1.20 -9.72
CA LYS A 105 5.32 1.68 -10.31
C LYS A 105 6.09 0.58 -11.05
N GLN A 106 5.59 -0.64 -11.04
CA GLN A 106 6.26 -1.83 -11.57
C GLN A 106 7.68 -2.00 -10.97
N TRP A 107 7.79 -1.77 -9.66
CA TRP A 107 9.03 -1.92 -8.90
C TRP A 107 9.05 -3.24 -8.14
N LYS A 108 10.24 -3.68 -7.72
CA LYS A 108 10.39 -4.85 -6.85
C LYS A 108 9.91 -4.55 -5.44
N ASN A 109 9.27 -5.50 -4.78
CA ASN A 109 8.85 -5.39 -3.39
C ASN A 109 9.41 -6.54 -2.53
N VAL A 110 9.74 -6.21 -1.28
CA VAL A 110 9.94 -7.20 -0.21
C VAL A 110 9.10 -6.76 0.99
N GLY A 111 7.85 -7.19 1.02
CA GLY A 111 6.89 -6.87 2.08
C GLY A 111 6.69 -8.02 3.06
N PHE A 112 6.32 -7.71 4.29
CA PHE A 112 6.05 -8.70 5.33
C PHE A 112 4.68 -8.46 5.98
N ASN A 113 3.84 -9.49 6.03
CA ASN A 113 2.56 -9.49 6.77
C ASN A 113 1.64 -8.29 6.45
N GLY A 114 1.69 -7.79 5.21
CA GLY A 114 0.78 -6.76 4.72
C GLY A 114 -0.51 -7.35 4.16
N LEU A 115 -1.59 -6.58 4.20
CA LEU A 115 -2.82 -6.91 3.49
C LEU A 115 -2.57 -6.83 1.99
N ASP A 116 -3.31 -7.63 1.21
CA ASP A 116 -3.24 -7.60 -0.25
C ASP A 116 -3.96 -6.35 -0.80
N PRO A 117 -3.26 -5.46 -1.53
CA PRO A 117 -3.86 -4.28 -2.15
C PRO A 117 -4.59 -4.55 -3.46
N TYR A 118 -4.61 -5.77 -3.99
CA TYR A 118 -5.00 -6.09 -5.37
C TYR A 118 -6.28 -5.37 -5.82
N ASP A 119 -7.35 -5.40 -5.04
CA ASP A 119 -8.63 -4.78 -5.42
C ASP A 119 -8.55 -3.27 -5.67
N LEU A 120 -7.62 -2.58 -5.00
CA LEU A 120 -7.40 -1.13 -5.07
C LEU A 120 -6.42 -0.70 -6.17
N LEU A 121 -5.74 -1.65 -6.82
CA LEU A 121 -4.78 -1.37 -7.87
C LEU A 121 -5.48 -0.87 -9.15
N SER A 122 -4.76 -0.03 -9.90
CA SER A 122 -5.09 0.31 -11.27
C SER A 122 -5.14 -0.93 -12.16
N PRO A 123 -5.92 -0.91 -13.27
CA PRO A 123 -5.96 -2.03 -14.22
C PRO A 123 -4.56 -2.44 -14.71
N GLU A 124 -3.68 -1.47 -14.97
CA GLU A 124 -2.31 -1.70 -15.41
C GLU A 124 -1.46 -2.38 -14.34
N ALA A 125 -1.60 -1.94 -13.08
CA ALA A 125 -0.91 -2.56 -11.95
C ALA A 125 -1.39 -3.99 -11.69
N LYS A 126 -2.70 -4.27 -11.83
CA LYS A 126 -3.26 -5.63 -11.75
C LYS A 126 -2.64 -6.55 -12.80
N GLN A 127 -2.61 -6.10 -14.06
CA GLN A 127 -1.97 -6.87 -15.13
C GLN A 127 -0.49 -7.13 -14.83
N CYS A 128 0.22 -6.12 -14.33
CA CYS A 128 1.63 -6.27 -13.97
C CYS A 128 1.84 -7.34 -12.87
N VAL A 129 0.99 -7.34 -11.84
CA VAL A 129 1.02 -8.35 -10.76
C VAL A 129 0.68 -9.74 -11.29
N ASP A 130 -0.34 -9.87 -12.15
CA ASP A 130 -0.75 -11.13 -12.75
C ASP A 130 0.37 -11.75 -13.63
N GLU A 131 1.10 -10.90 -14.36
CA GLU A 131 2.27 -11.30 -15.17
C GLU A 131 3.53 -11.57 -14.32
N ASN A 132 3.59 -11.03 -13.10
CA ASN A 132 4.74 -11.14 -12.20
C ASN A 132 4.28 -11.57 -10.79
N PRO A 133 3.83 -12.84 -10.61
CA PRO A 133 3.25 -13.31 -9.34
C PRO A 133 4.22 -13.30 -8.15
N SER A 134 5.50 -12.98 -8.37
CA SER A 134 6.53 -12.83 -7.34
C SER A 134 6.96 -11.37 -7.11
N LEU A 135 6.14 -10.39 -7.49
CA LEU A 135 6.43 -8.95 -7.39
C LEU A 135 6.82 -8.51 -5.96
#